data_AF-A0A1X0EN91-F1
#
_entry.id   AF-A0A1X0EN91-F1
#
_cell.length_a   1.000
_cell.length_b   1.000
_cell.length_c   1.000
_cell.angle_alpha   90.00
_cell.angle_beta   90.00
_cell.angle_gamma   90.00
#
_symmetry.space_group_name_H-M   'P 1'
#
loop_
_entity.id
_entity.type
_entity.pdbx_description
1 polymer ?
#
loop_
_entity_poly.entity_id
_entity_poly.type
_entity_poly.pdbx_seq_one_letter_code
_entity_poly.pdbx_strand_id
1 'polypeptide(L)' 'MTFLLVSPELVAAAASDVAGIGLSVSAANAVAARSTTGLVSAAADEVSRAVAV' A
#
# COMPACT_ATOMS: atom_id res chain seq x y z
N MET A 1 -5.99 40.39 4.58
CA MET A 1 -7.05 39.38 4.43
C MET A 1 -6.60 38.40 3.36
N THR A 2 -6.46 37.11 3.68
CA THR A 2 -6.08 36.08 2.69
C THR A 2 -7.35 35.49 2.10
N PHE A 3 -7.39 35.40 0.77
CA PHE A 3 -8.44 34.72 0.02
C PHE A 3 -7.80 33.56 -0.72
N LEU A 4 -8.35 32.36 -0.56
CA LEU A 4 -7.88 31.14 -1.22
C LEU A 4 -8.89 30.80 -2.33
N LEU A 5 -8.45 30.86 -3.59
CA LEU A 5 -9.24 30.36 -4.73
C LEU A 5 -8.92 28.88 -4.95
N VAL A 6 -9.95 28.05 -4.94
CA VAL A 6 -9.88 26.63 -5.32
C VAL A 6 -10.70 26.44 -6.59
N SER A 7 -10.21 25.63 -7.53
CA SER A 7 -11.02 25.11 -8.64
C SER A 7 -11.54 23.73 -8.24
N PRO A 8 -12.86 23.57 -8.02
CA PRO A 8 -13.47 22.28 -7.68
C PRO A 8 -13.16 21.19 -8.71
N GLU A 9 -13.05 21.55 -9.98
CA GLU A 9 -12.78 20.63 -11.09
C GLU A 9 -11.37 20.04 -10.97
N LEU A 10 -10.37 20.85 -10.62
CA LEU A 10 -9.01 20.37 -10.38
C LEU A 10 -8.94 19.46 -9.14
N VAL A 11 -9.69 19.77 -8.09
CA VAL A 11 -9.76 18.92 -6.89
C VAL A 11 -10.42 17.58 -7.22
N ALA A 12 -11.49 17.58 -8.02
CA ALA A 12 -12.16 16.36 -8.46
C ALA A 12 -11.24 15.47 -9.32
N ALA A 13 -10.49 16.07 -10.24
CA ALA A 13 -9.49 15.36 -11.04
C ALA A 13 -8.41 14.73 -10.15
N ALA A 14 -7.82 15.51 -9.24
CA ALA A 14 -6.81 15.01 -8.31
C ALA A 14 -7.34 13.88 -7.40
N ALA A 15 -8.60 13.98 -6.94
CA ALA A 15 -9.22 12.92 -6.15
C ALA A 15 -9.38 11.62 -6.95
N SER A 16 -9.75 11.72 -8.23
CA SER A 16 -9.81 10.58 -9.14
C SER A 16 -8.44 9.94 -9.35
N ASP A 17 -7.40 10.76 -9.55
CA ASP A 17 -6.02 10.28 -9.72
C ASP A 17 -5.53 9.53 -8.48
N VAL A 18 -5.74 10.11 -7.29
CA VAL A 18 -5.36 9.48 -6.02
C VAL A 18 -6.14 8.18 -5.79
N ALA A 19 -7.43 8.12 -6.15
CA ALA A 19 -8.20 6.90 -6.08
C ALA A 19 -7.64 5.81 -7.00
N GLY A 20 -7.27 6.17 -8.23
CA GLY A 20 -6.63 5.25 -9.18
C GLY A 20 -5.30 4.71 -8.67
N ILE A 21 -4.46 5.56 -8.08
CA ILE A 21 -3.20 5.15 -7.44
C ILE A 21 -3.46 4.23 -6.25
N GLY A 22 -4.43 4.56 -5.39
CA GLY A 22 -4.79 3.72 -4.25
C GLY A 22 -5.22 2.32 -4.67
N LEU A 23 -6.01 2.21 -5.74
CA LEU A 23 -6.44 0.92 -6.30
C LEU A 23 -5.26 0.11 -6.84
N SER A 24 -4.33 0.74 -7.57
CA SER A 24 -3.16 0.03 -8.13
C SER A 24 -2.23 -0.49 -7.03
N VAL A 25 -1.98 0.32 -5.99
CA VAL A 25 -1.19 -0.08 -4.82
C VAL A 25 -1.89 -1.21 -4.05
N SER A 26 -3.20 -1.12 -3.85
CA SER A 26 -3.97 -2.17 -3.17
C SER A 26 -3.89 -3.51 -3.93
N ALA A 27 -4.03 -3.49 -5.25
CA ALA A 27 -3.89 -4.67 -6.08
C ALA A 27 -2.48 -5.27 -6.01
N ALA A 28 -1.44 -4.43 -6.10
CA ALA A 28 -0.05 -4.87 -5.96
C ALA A 28 0.22 -5.50 -4.57
N ASN A 29 -0.28 -4.88 -3.50
CA ASN A 29 -0.17 -5.42 -2.14
C ASN A 29 -0.87 -6.78 -2.01
N ALA A 30 -2.06 -6.95 -2.60
CA ALA A 30 -2.78 -8.22 -2.56
C ALA A 30 -1.99 -9.35 -3.25
N VAL A 31 -1.31 -9.06 -4.36
CA VAL A 31 -0.43 -10.01 -5.06
C VAL A 31 0.81 -10.33 -4.23
N ALA A 32 1.43 -9.33 -3.60
CA ALA A 32 2.65 -9.50 -2.82
C ALA A 32 2.42 -10.20 -1.46
N ALA A 33 1.22 -10.08 -0.87
CA ALA A 33 0.93 -10.50 0.50
C ALA A 33 1.35 -11.95 0.78
N ARG A 34 1.01 -12.90 -0.09
CA ARG A 34 1.39 -14.31 0.11
C ARG A 34 2.90 -14.52 0.15
N SER A 35 3.66 -13.81 -0.69
CA SER A 35 5.12 -13.96 -0.75
C SER A 35 5.85 -13.29 0.41
N THR A 36 5.24 -12.29 1.04
CA THR A 36 5.89 -11.49 2.09
C THR A 36 5.44 -11.82 3.51
N THR A 37 4.30 -12.49 3.69
CA THR A 37 3.75 -12.84 5.02
C THR A 37 3.46 -14.34 5.18
N GLY A 38 3.91 -15.15 4.22
CA GLY A 38 3.71 -16.60 4.21
C GLY A 38 5.01 -17.37 4.36
N LEU A 39 6.04 -16.77 4.95
CA LEU A 39 7.36 -17.37 4.99
C LEU A 39 7.41 -18.50 6.03
N VAL A 40 7.84 -19.68 5.60
CA VAL A 40 8.10 -20.80 6.53
C VAL A 40 9.53 -20.70 7.03
N SER A 41 9.75 -21.10 8.30
CA SER A 41 11.08 -21.15 8.89
C SER A 41 12.04 -22.04 8.09
N ALA A 42 13.24 -21.54 7.80
CA ALA A 42 14.24 -22.28 7.04
C ALA A 42 14.77 -23.52 7.80
N ALA A 43 14.80 -23.46 9.13
CA ALA A 43 15.17 -24.56 10.02
C ALA A 43 14.35 -24.53 11.32
N ALA A 44 14.51 -25.55 12.17
CA ALA A 44 13.70 -25.74 13.38
C ALA A 44 14.20 -24.97 14.62
N ASP A 45 15.34 -24.27 14.52
CA ASP A 45 15.89 -23.51 15.63
C ASP A 45 15.11 -22.22 15.90
N GLU A 46 15.29 -21.69 17.11
CA GLU A 46 14.56 -20.51 17.59
C GLU A 46 14.83 -19.26 16.74
N VAL A 47 16.05 -19.09 16.20
CA VAL A 47 16.39 -17.93 15.38
C VAL A 47 15.67 -18.01 14.03
N SER A 48 15.69 -19.18 13.38
CA SER A 48 14.97 -19.41 12.13
C SER A 48 13.46 -19.21 12.27
N ARG A 49 12.88 -19.58 13.41
CA ARG A 49 11.47 -19.35 13.71
C ARG A 49 11.16 -17.88 13.99
N ALA A 50 12.05 -17.19 14.71
CA ALA A 50 11.89 -15.75 14.99
C ALA A 50 12.01 -14.88 13.73
N VAL A 51 12.76 -15.33 12.72
CA VAL A 51 12.95 -14.62 11.45
C VAL A 51 11.83 -14.91 10.44
N ALA A 52 11.10 -16.02 10.57
CA ALA A 52 9.95 -16.30 9.72
C ALA A 52 8.80 -15.31 10.00
N VAL A 53 8.25 -14.69 8.95
CA VAL A 53 7.23 -13.62 8.99
C VAL A 53 6.03 -13.92 8.10
#